data_AF-A0A5N0UYG1-F1
#
_entry.id   AF-A0A5N0UYG1-F1
#
_cell.length_a   1.000
_cell.length_b   1.000
_cell.length_c   1.000
_cell.angle_alpha   90.00
_cell.angle_beta   90.00
_cell.angle_gamma   90.00
#
_symmetry.space_group_name_H-M   'P 1'
#
loop_
_entity.id
_entity.type
_entity.pdbx_description
1 polymer ?
#
loop_
_entity_poly.entity_id
_entity_poly.type
_entity_poly.pdbx_seq_one_letter_code
_entity_poly.pdbx_strand_id
1 'polypeptide(L)'
;MPTPSESREPELNSGILPGNVHADDWIMFVLAVVSVGLPSYLLLSPPSHEAQLWMFYADCVVCVLFLADFLWRWRKRGWARRFLVRNWYELFAMIPVTHPVMLGHRFLLVVLLLVRIGRAADRALGEQFFFRLMDKLAEPIVHAIKKPITIAVLDEVVKVLETGNYPENLAKSLAENRPELRAIITEKLAQDPQLGRLRRLPFHGEIVGAVVDTSFRVLLEVLEDPRIDDFFSEVVRENREQIRRAVQLGLNEAPDEEGESVLRVRTQRAAAEEYDLRHPRP
;
A
#
# COMPACT_ATOMS: atom_id res chain seq x y z
N MET A 1 34.02 15.14 -6.21
CA MET A 1 33.39 14.43 -7.34
C MET A 1 31.88 14.43 -7.13
N PRO A 2 31.12 15.24 -7.88
CA PRO A 2 29.66 15.29 -7.81
C PRO A 2 29.00 14.45 -8.91
N THR A 3 27.92 13.77 -8.56
CA THR A 3 27.07 12.92 -9.42
C THR A 3 26.16 13.74 -10.34
N PRO A 4 25.95 13.37 -11.61
CA PRO A 4 25.10 14.12 -12.53
C PRO A 4 23.61 13.71 -12.48
N SER A 5 22.74 14.72 -12.51
CA SER A 5 21.29 14.75 -12.88
C SER A 5 20.34 13.83 -12.07
N GLU A 6 19.42 14.29 -11.22
CA GLU A 6 18.40 15.34 -11.42
C GLU A 6 17.84 15.40 -12.85
N SER A 7 17.21 14.30 -13.28
CA SER A 7 16.24 14.35 -14.36
C SER A 7 14.89 14.77 -13.79
N ARG A 8 14.65 16.08 -13.88
CA ARG A 8 13.36 16.75 -13.74
C ARG A 8 12.24 15.91 -14.35
N GLU A 9 11.20 15.68 -13.57
CA GLU A 9 9.90 15.30 -14.08
C GLU A 9 9.51 16.25 -15.22
N PRO A 10 9.00 15.75 -16.36
CA PRO A 10 8.32 16.62 -17.28
C PRO A 10 6.99 17.00 -16.62
N GLU A 11 6.97 18.21 -16.04
CA GLU A 11 5.76 19.00 -15.90
C GLU A 11 5.07 19.06 -17.28
N LEU A 12 4.20 18.08 -17.55
CA LEU A 12 3.18 18.20 -18.59
C LEU A 12 1.98 18.92 -17.99
N ASN A 13 2.26 20.15 -17.58
CA ASN A 13 1.31 21.24 -17.60
C ASN A 13 0.97 21.53 -19.08
N SER A 14 -0.04 20.83 -19.59
CA SER A 14 -0.88 21.35 -20.69
C SER A 14 -2.24 20.66 -20.66
N GLY A 15 -3.19 21.32 -20.00
CA GLY A 15 -4.58 20.89 -20.01
C GLY A 15 -5.50 21.53 -18.97
N ILE A 16 -4.97 22.31 -18.02
CA ILE A 16 -5.81 23.16 -17.16
C ILE A 16 -5.45 24.62 -17.43
N LEU A 17 -6.03 25.17 -18.50
CA LEU A 17 -6.34 26.59 -18.56
C LEU A 17 -7.80 26.74 -18.10
N PRO A 18 -8.12 27.59 -17.11
CA PRO A 18 -9.48 28.00 -16.85
C PRO A 18 -9.86 29.03 -17.93
N GLY A 19 -10.27 28.56 -19.11
CA GLY A 19 -10.57 29.48 -20.22
C GLY A 19 -10.49 28.87 -21.61
N ASN A 20 -11.32 27.87 -21.88
CA ASN A 20 -12.05 27.63 -23.13
C ASN A 20 -12.58 26.21 -23.07
N VAL A 21 -13.83 26.05 -22.63
CA VAL A 21 -14.63 24.93 -23.11
C VAL A 21 -14.67 25.09 -24.63
N HIS A 22 -13.86 24.33 -25.35
CA HIS A 22 -13.92 24.31 -26.81
C HIS A 22 -15.38 24.01 -27.19
N ALA A 23 -15.95 24.73 -28.16
CA ALA A 23 -17.33 24.50 -28.60
C ALA A 23 -17.59 23.01 -28.92
N ASP A 24 -16.54 22.31 -29.35
CA ASP A 24 -16.49 20.87 -29.58
C ASP A 24 -16.86 20.04 -28.35
N ASP A 25 -16.47 20.44 -27.13
CA ASP A 25 -16.81 19.73 -25.89
C ASP A 25 -18.27 19.89 -25.51
N TRP A 26 -18.86 21.06 -25.76
CA TRP A 26 -20.29 21.29 -25.58
C TRP A 26 -21.12 20.55 -26.63
N ILE A 27 -20.68 20.55 -27.90
CA ILE A 27 -21.33 19.77 -28.96
C ILE A 27 -21.33 18.29 -28.60
N MET A 28 -20.20 17.76 -28.15
CA MET A 28 -20.08 16.35 -27.77
C MET A 28 -20.82 16.00 -26.48
N PHE A 29 -20.96 16.95 -25.54
CA PHE A 29 -21.80 16.80 -24.36
C PHE A 29 -23.28 16.76 -24.72
N VAL A 30 -23.76 17.70 -25.54
CA VAL A 30 -25.14 17.70 -26.05
C VAL A 30 -25.43 16.41 -26.83
N LEU A 31 -24.48 15.96 -27.65
CA LEU A 31 -24.58 14.70 -28.38
C LEU A 31 -24.65 13.49 -27.43
N ALA A 32 -23.92 13.51 -26.31
CA ALA A 32 -24.00 12.47 -25.28
C ALA A 32 -25.34 12.48 -24.53
N VAL A 33 -25.89 13.65 -24.21
CA VAL A 33 -27.23 13.77 -23.62
C VAL A 33 -28.30 13.24 -24.57
N VAL A 34 -28.23 13.57 -25.86
CA VAL A 34 -29.13 13.05 -26.91
C VAL A 34 -28.98 11.53 -27.05
N SER A 35 -27.74 11.01 -27.00
CA SER A 35 -27.42 9.58 -27.08
C SER A 35 -27.98 8.75 -25.92
N VAL A 36 -28.15 9.36 -24.74
CA VAL A 36 -28.76 8.73 -23.55
C VAL A 36 -30.27 8.93 -23.54
N GLY A 37 -30.76 10.10 -23.95
CA GLY A 37 -32.19 10.43 -23.97
C GLY A 37 -33.00 9.59 -24.95
N LEU A 38 -32.47 9.35 -26.16
CA LEU A 38 -33.16 8.58 -27.21
C LEU A 38 -33.50 7.13 -26.78
N PRO A 39 -32.54 6.32 -26.29
CA PRO A 39 -32.84 4.98 -25.79
C PRO A 39 -33.67 4.96 -24.50
N SER A 40 -33.50 5.97 -23.63
CA SER A 40 -34.30 6.09 -22.40
C SER A 40 -35.78 6.32 -22.71
N TYR A 41 -36.07 7.14 -23.72
CA TYR A 41 -37.43 7.36 -24.22
C TYR A 41 -38.05 6.08 -24.81
N LEU A 42 -37.25 5.31 -25.57
CA LEU A 42 -37.66 4.02 -26.13
C LEU A 42 -38.05 3.00 -25.05
N LEU A 43 -37.35 3.01 -23.91
CA LEU A 43 -37.64 2.14 -22.77
C LEU A 43 -38.93 2.53 -22.03
N LEU A 44 -39.24 3.82 -21.96
CA LEU A 44 -40.41 4.35 -21.25
C LEU A 44 -41.69 4.36 -22.10
N SER A 45 -41.58 4.47 -23.41
CA SER A 45 -42.72 4.51 -24.33
C SER A 45 -42.41 3.74 -25.62
N PRO A 46 -42.94 2.52 -25.83
CA PRO A 46 -42.68 1.74 -27.03
C PRO A 46 -43.31 2.42 -28.26
N PRO A 47 -42.52 2.98 -29.20
CA PRO A 47 -43.05 3.76 -30.29
C PRO A 47 -43.39 2.88 -31.51
N SER A 48 -44.09 3.46 -32.49
CA SER A 48 -44.41 2.83 -33.78
C SER A 48 -43.16 2.37 -34.54
N HIS A 49 -43.28 1.35 -35.40
CA HIS A 49 -42.15 0.77 -36.15
C HIS A 49 -41.41 1.80 -37.03
N GLU A 50 -42.12 2.78 -37.60
CA GLU A 50 -41.49 3.85 -38.39
C GLU A 50 -40.62 4.77 -37.52
N ALA A 51 -41.09 5.11 -36.30
CA ALA A 51 -40.32 5.93 -35.37
C ALA A 51 -39.06 5.20 -34.87
N GLN A 52 -39.11 3.87 -34.70
CA GLN A 52 -37.95 3.06 -34.31
C GLN A 52 -36.82 3.10 -35.35
N LEU A 53 -37.16 3.08 -36.64
CA LEU A 53 -36.17 3.16 -37.72
C LEU A 53 -35.47 4.52 -37.74
N TRP A 54 -36.21 5.61 -37.60
CA TRP A 54 -35.63 6.96 -37.51
C TRP A 54 -34.74 7.13 -36.28
N MET A 55 -35.14 6.58 -35.12
CA MET A 55 -34.32 6.56 -33.91
C MET A 55 -33.05 5.73 -34.11
N PHE A 56 -33.13 4.60 -34.83
CA PHE A 56 -31.96 3.78 -35.17
C PHE A 56 -30.95 4.52 -36.07
N TYR A 57 -31.42 5.22 -37.10
CA TYR A 57 -30.54 6.03 -37.93
C TYR A 57 -29.88 7.17 -37.15
N ALA A 58 -30.64 7.84 -36.29
CA ALA A 58 -30.11 8.88 -35.41
C ALA A 58 -29.03 8.34 -34.47
N ASP A 59 -29.27 7.18 -33.83
CA ASP A 59 -28.29 6.54 -32.94
C ASP A 59 -27.03 6.11 -33.68
N CYS A 60 -27.17 5.58 -34.90
CA CYS A 60 -26.04 5.24 -35.76
C CYS A 60 -25.18 6.46 -36.11
N VAL A 61 -25.79 7.60 -36.45
CA VAL A 61 -25.06 8.84 -36.74
C VAL A 61 -24.29 9.31 -35.52
N VAL A 62 -24.92 9.29 -34.34
CA VAL A 62 -24.28 9.63 -33.06
C VAL A 62 -23.09 8.72 -32.76
N CYS A 63 -23.26 7.40 -32.96
CA CYS A 63 -22.19 6.42 -32.77
C CYS A 63 -21.01 6.65 -33.72
N VAL A 64 -21.27 6.97 -34.99
CA VAL A 64 -20.21 7.28 -35.98
C VAL A 64 -19.45 8.55 -35.60
N LEU A 65 -20.14 9.60 -35.14
CA LEU A 65 -19.48 10.83 -34.67
C LEU A 65 -18.59 10.55 -33.46
N PHE A 66 -19.04 9.73 -32.51
CA PHE A 66 -18.22 9.31 -31.36
C PHE A 66 -17.03 8.45 -31.75
N LEU A 67 -17.20 7.55 -32.71
CA LEU A 67 -16.12 6.73 -33.25
C LEU A 67 -15.06 7.62 -33.92
N ALA A 68 -15.48 8.57 -34.75
CA ALA A 68 -14.57 9.50 -35.43
C ALA A 68 -13.75 10.34 -34.44
N ASP A 69 -14.39 10.89 -33.42
CA ASP A 69 -13.72 11.64 -32.35
C ASP A 69 -12.73 10.76 -31.56
N PHE A 70 -13.11 9.52 -31.25
CA PHE A 70 -12.21 8.58 -30.57
C PHE A 70 -10.99 8.21 -31.43
N LEU A 71 -11.19 7.91 -32.71
CA LEU A 71 -10.08 7.61 -33.63
C LEU A 71 -9.15 8.81 -33.78
N TRP A 72 -9.72 10.02 -33.85
CA TRP A 72 -8.93 11.24 -33.91
C TRP A 72 -8.07 11.45 -32.66
N ARG A 73 -8.66 11.27 -31.46
CA ARG A 73 -7.94 11.33 -30.18
C ARG A 73 -6.88 10.23 -30.06
N TRP A 74 -7.19 9.02 -30.49
CA TRP A 74 -6.26 7.89 -30.48
C TRP A 74 -5.08 8.12 -31.42
N ARG A 75 -5.33 8.68 -32.61
CA ARG A 75 -4.30 9.09 -33.57
C ARG A 75 -3.40 10.20 -33.01
N LYS A 76 -3.97 11.24 -32.39
CA LYS A 76 -3.20 12.33 -31.76
C LYS A 76 -2.27 11.82 -30.65
N ARG A 77 -2.66 10.77 -29.91
CA ARG A 77 -1.84 10.14 -28.85
C ARG A 77 -0.94 9.01 -29.36
N GLY A 78 -0.67 8.96 -30.68
CA GLY A 78 0.31 8.04 -31.26
C GLY A 78 -0.10 6.57 -31.22
N TRP A 79 -1.40 6.26 -31.24
CA TRP A 79 -1.91 4.89 -31.30
C TRP A 79 -1.51 4.00 -30.11
N ALA A 80 -1.26 4.61 -28.93
CA ALA A 80 -0.85 3.87 -27.75
C ALA A 80 -1.93 2.84 -27.32
N ARG A 81 -1.52 1.58 -27.14
CA ARG A 81 -2.43 0.52 -26.63
C ARG A 81 -2.97 0.81 -25.23
N ARG A 82 -2.20 1.55 -24.42
CA ARG A 82 -2.61 2.01 -23.08
C ARG A 82 -3.84 2.92 -23.14
N PHE A 83 -4.02 3.68 -24.23
CA PHE A 83 -5.21 4.52 -24.43
C PHE A 83 -6.47 3.66 -24.60
N LEU A 84 -6.37 2.51 -25.26
CA LEU A 84 -7.51 1.61 -25.49
C LEU A 84 -7.92 0.89 -24.21
N VAL A 85 -6.94 0.38 -23.44
CA VAL A 85 -7.19 -0.25 -22.13
C VAL A 85 -7.80 0.75 -21.14
N ARG A 86 -7.41 2.03 -21.23
CA ARG A 86 -7.94 3.08 -20.36
C ARG A 86 -9.35 3.54 -20.76
N ASN A 87 -9.62 3.68 -22.05
CA ASN A 87 -10.89 4.20 -22.58
C ASN A 87 -11.79 3.09 -23.16
N TRP A 88 -11.68 1.88 -22.62
CA TRP A 88 -12.44 0.71 -23.10
C TRP A 88 -13.95 0.95 -23.09
N TYR A 89 -14.45 1.70 -22.10
CA TYR A 89 -15.86 2.09 -22.00
C TYR A 89 -16.31 2.99 -23.16
N GLU A 90 -15.43 3.80 -23.73
CA GLU A 90 -15.73 4.61 -24.92
C GLU A 90 -16.00 3.73 -26.14
N LEU A 91 -15.31 2.61 -26.26
CA LEU A 91 -15.48 1.65 -27.35
C LEU A 91 -16.85 0.96 -27.28
N PHE A 92 -17.30 0.59 -26.08
CA PHE A 92 -18.63 0.00 -25.88
C PHE A 92 -19.76 1.03 -26.10
N ALA A 93 -19.51 2.31 -25.81
CA ALA A 93 -20.48 3.37 -26.06
C ALA A 93 -20.77 3.61 -27.57
N MET A 94 -19.92 3.09 -28.47
CA MET A 94 -20.08 3.20 -29.92
C MET A 94 -21.03 2.15 -30.52
N ILE A 95 -21.49 1.20 -29.72
CA ILE A 95 -22.45 0.19 -30.17
C ILE A 95 -23.84 0.84 -30.22
N PRO A 96 -24.56 0.78 -31.37
CA PRO A 96 -25.92 1.31 -31.45
C PRO A 96 -26.85 0.54 -30.52
N VAL A 97 -27.44 1.23 -29.55
CA VAL A 97 -28.30 0.62 -28.51
C VAL A 97 -29.67 0.26 -29.11
N THR A 98 -30.09 0.99 -30.15
CA THR A 98 -31.36 0.81 -30.85
C THR A 98 -31.34 -0.31 -31.92
N HIS A 99 -30.32 -1.17 -31.94
CA HIS A 99 -30.26 -2.26 -32.92
C HIS A 99 -31.43 -3.25 -32.71
N PRO A 100 -32.19 -3.63 -33.77
CA PRO A 100 -33.41 -4.45 -33.66
C PRO A 100 -33.20 -5.81 -32.99
N VAL A 101 -31.99 -6.37 -33.10
CA VAL A 101 -31.61 -7.64 -32.44
C VAL A 101 -31.32 -7.48 -30.94
N MET A 102 -30.90 -6.30 -30.47
CA MET A 102 -30.58 -6.06 -29.05
C MET A 102 -31.80 -5.75 -28.18
N LEU A 103 -32.92 -5.37 -28.82
CA LEU A 103 -34.21 -5.11 -28.16
C LEU A 103 -34.78 -6.34 -27.43
N GLY A 104 -34.40 -7.55 -27.83
CA GLY A 104 -34.76 -8.79 -27.13
C GLY A 104 -34.05 -9.00 -25.79
N HIS A 105 -32.93 -8.32 -25.55
CA HIS A 105 -32.08 -8.51 -24.37
C HIS A 105 -31.98 -7.23 -23.53
N ARG A 106 -33.00 -6.99 -22.69
CA ARG A 106 -33.09 -5.81 -21.80
C ARG A 106 -31.83 -5.58 -20.96
N PHE A 107 -31.15 -6.65 -20.55
CA PHE A 107 -29.87 -6.57 -19.82
C PHE A 107 -28.78 -5.85 -20.62
N LEU A 108 -28.61 -6.20 -21.91
CA LEU A 108 -27.62 -5.55 -22.78
C LEU A 108 -27.93 -4.07 -22.99
N LEU A 109 -29.22 -3.73 -23.14
CA LEU A 109 -29.64 -2.33 -23.26
C LEU A 109 -29.31 -1.52 -22.00
N VAL A 110 -29.61 -2.06 -20.82
CA VAL A 110 -29.31 -1.39 -19.54
C VAL A 110 -27.80 -1.23 -19.36
N VAL A 111 -27.00 -2.27 -19.65
CA VAL A 111 -25.54 -2.20 -19.56
C VAL A 111 -24.98 -1.16 -20.52
N LEU A 112 -25.40 -1.14 -21.78
CA LEU A 112 -24.93 -0.14 -22.75
C LEU A 112 -25.39 1.28 -22.39
N LEU A 113 -26.60 1.43 -21.84
CA LEU A 113 -27.09 2.71 -21.34
C LEU A 113 -26.25 3.20 -20.15
N LEU A 114 -25.91 2.33 -19.21
CA LEU A 114 -25.01 2.65 -18.10
C LEU A 114 -23.61 3.03 -18.59
N VAL A 115 -23.08 2.36 -19.61
CA VAL A 115 -21.81 2.72 -20.24
C VAL A 115 -21.88 4.11 -20.89
N ARG A 116 -22.98 4.43 -21.59
CA ARG A 116 -23.19 5.77 -22.19
C ARG A 116 -23.36 6.86 -21.15
N ILE A 117 -24.05 6.59 -20.05
CA ILE A 117 -24.15 7.50 -18.90
C ILE A 117 -22.77 7.70 -18.28
N GLY A 118 -21.99 6.63 -18.10
CA GLY A 118 -20.62 6.69 -17.62
C GLY A 118 -19.74 7.58 -18.50
N ARG A 119 -19.82 7.45 -19.82
CA ARG A 119 -19.13 8.32 -20.78
C ARG A 119 -19.60 9.77 -20.69
N ALA A 120 -20.91 10.01 -20.61
CA ALA A 120 -21.46 11.36 -20.48
C ALA A 120 -21.00 12.03 -19.17
N ALA A 121 -20.96 11.27 -18.08
CA ALA A 121 -20.44 11.72 -16.78
C ALA A 121 -18.93 11.99 -16.82
N ASP A 122 -18.13 11.12 -17.44
CA ASP A 122 -16.68 11.34 -17.58
C ASP A 122 -16.39 12.60 -18.41
N ARG A 123 -17.19 12.88 -19.44
CA ARG A 123 -17.05 14.10 -20.25
C ARG A 123 -17.54 15.36 -19.53
N ALA A 124 -18.57 15.26 -18.69
CA ALA A 124 -19.09 16.38 -17.91
C ALA A 124 -18.20 16.74 -16.69
N LEU A 125 -17.52 15.75 -16.11
CA LEU A 125 -16.76 15.90 -14.86
C LEU A 125 -15.23 15.94 -15.06
N GLY A 126 -14.76 15.95 -16.32
CA GLY A 126 -13.36 15.90 -16.74
C GLY A 126 -12.79 14.47 -16.72
N GLU A 127 -11.80 14.19 -17.60
CA GLU A 127 -11.22 12.86 -18.00
C GLU A 127 -10.72 11.91 -16.86
N GLN A 128 -11.15 12.07 -15.61
CA GLN A 128 -10.66 11.41 -14.42
C GLN A 128 -11.75 11.05 -13.39
N PHE A 129 -13.04 11.07 -13.75
CA PHE A 129 -14.10 10.74 -12.78
C PHE A 129 -13.98 9.30 -12.30
N PHE A 130 -13.81 8.34 -13.21
CA PHE A 130 -13.68 6.94 -12.85
C PHE A 130 -12.44 6.63 -12.01
N PHE A 131 -11.32 7.33 -12.22
CA PHE A 131 -10.13 7.16 -11.39
C PHE A 131 -10.38 7.64 -9.96
N ARG A 132 -10.91 8.86 -9.80
CA ARG A 132 -11.25 9.40 -8.47
C ARG A 132 -12.29 8.55 -7.75
N LEU A 133 -13.24 7.98 -8.49
CA LEU A 133 -14.24 7.07 -7.94
C LEU A 133 -13.60 5.73 -7.53
N MET A 134 -12.74 5.16 -8.39
CA MET A 134 -12.05 3.90 -8.11
C MET A 134 -11.12 4.02 -6.91
N ASP A 135 -10.32 5.08 -6.84
CA ASP A 135 -9.39 5.32 -5.73
C ASP A 135 -10.16 5.47 -4.40
N LYS A 136 -11.25 6.26 -4.40
CA LYS A 136 -12.10 6.45 -3.21
C LYS A 136 -12.85 5.19 -2.77
N LEU A 137 -13.16 4.28 -3.70
CA LEU A 137 -13.82 3.01 -3.38
C LEU A 137 -12.81 1.92 -2.99
N ALA A 138 -11.61 1.94 -3.57
CA ALA A 138 -10.57 0.96 -3.30
C ALA A 138 -9.88 1.22 -1.95
N GLU A 139 -9.66 2.48 -1.57
CA GLU A 139 -8.95 2.84 -0.34
C GLU A 139 -9.57 2.23 0.93
N PRO A 140 -10.89 2.30 1.17
CA PRO A 140 -11.53 1.64 2.33
C PRO A 140 -11.38 0.12 2.30
N ILE A 141 -11.50 -0.49 1.11
CA ILE A 141 -11.37 -1.94 0.94
C ILE A 141 -9.95 -2.40 1.27
N VAL A 142 -8.94 -1.70 0.73
CA VAL A 142 -7.53 -1.99 0.99
C VAL A 142 -7.22 -1.85 2.48
N HIS A 143 -7.68 -0.77 3.13
CA HIS A 143 -7.48 -0.56 4.56
C HIS A 143 -8.16 -1.65 5.41
N ALA A 144 -9.37 -2.06 5.06
CA ALA A 144 -10.10 -3.12 5.75
C ALA A 144 -9.41 -4.49 5.63
N ILE A 145 -8.73 -4.76 4.51
CA ILE A 145 -8.05 -6.02 4.24
C ILE A 145 -6.63 -6.05 4.82
N LYS A 146 -5.93 -4.92 4.86
CA LYS A 146 -4.53 -4.84 5.29
C LYS A 146 -4.33 -5.38 6.70
N LYS A 147 -5.12 -4.92 7.67
CA LYS A 147 -4.99 -5.33 9.09
C LYS A 147 -5.17 -6.85 9.29
N PRO A 148 -6.25 -7.49 8.81
CA PRO A 148 -6.41 -8.95 8.90
C PRO A 148 -5.27 -9.73 8.25
N ILE A 149 -4.81 -9.32 7.06
CA ILE A 149 -3.70 -10.00 6.38
C ILE A 149 -2.42 -9.88 7.21
N THR A 150 -2.07 -8.68 7.69
CA THR A 150 -0.86 -8.50 8.50
C THR A 150 -0.90 -9.36 9.76
N ILE A 151 -2.05 -9.46 10.44
CA ILE A 151 -2.20 -10.32 11.62
C ILE A 151 -2.01 -11.80 11.23
N ALA A 152 -2.65 -12.26 10.15
CA ALA A 152 -2.53 -13.64 9.70
C ALA A 152 -1.09 -14.01 9.31
N VAL A 153 -0.39 -13.10 8.63
CA VAL A 153 1.03 -13.28 8.26
C VAL A 153 1.91 -13.29 9.51
N LEU A 154 1.69 -12.39 10.46
CA LEU A 154 2.43 -12.38 11.73
C LEU A 154 2.22 -13.68 12.51
N ASP A 155 0.98 -14.17 12.58
CA ASP A 155 0.67 -15.45 13.24
C ASP A 155 1.41 -16.62 12.55
N GLU A 156 1.51 -16.62 11.22
CA GLU A 156 2.25 -17.65 10.48
C GLU A 156 3.76 -17.54 10.67
N VAL A 157 4.32 -16.33 10.60
CA VAL A 157 5.74 -16.10 10.86
C VAL A 157 6.10 -16.55 12.27
N VAL A 158 5.28 -16.25 13.28
CA VAL A 158 5.58 -16.65 14.66
C VAL A 158 5.57 -18.17 14.83
N LYS A 159 4.68 -18.91 14.17
CA LYS A 159 4.75 -20.38 14.21
C LYS A 159 6.09 -20.89 13.67
N VAL A 160 6.63 -20.26 12.63
CA VAL A 160 7.97 -20.59 12.13
C VAL A 160 9.04 -20.23 13.15
N LEU A 161 8.94 -19.07 13.80
CA LEU A 161 9.87 -18.69 14.86
C LEU A 161 9.82 -19.67 16.05
N GLU A 162 8.63 -20.06 16.51
CA GLU A 162 8.44 -21.04 17.60
C GLU A 162 9.11 -22.40 17.31
N THR A 163 9.39 -22.73 16.04
CA THR A 163 10.12 -23.96 15.66
C THR A 163 11.64 -23.81 15.55
N GLY A 164 12.19 -22.61 15.75
CA GLY A 164 13.61 -22.33 15.59
C GLY A 164 14.43 -22.48 16.88
N ASN A 165 15.65 -23.02 16.77
CA ASN A 165 16.62 -23.13 17.88
C ASN A 165 17.32 -21.78 18.17
N TYR A 166 16.60 -20.79 18.70
CA TYR A 166 17.20 -19.48 19.02
C TYR A 166 18.31 -19.52 20.08
N PRO A 167 18.18 -20.28 21.18
CA PRO A 167 19.22 -20.32 22.21
C PRO A 167 20.55 -20.85 21.66
N GLU A 168 20.50 -21.91 20.85
CA GLU A 168 21.66 -22.50 20.17
C GLU A 168 22.27 -21.52 19.15
N ASN A 169 21.45 -20.86 18.33
CA ASN A 169 21.93 -19.85 17.37
C ASN A 169 22.58 -18.65 18.08
N LEU A 170 22.05 -18.25 19.24
CA LEU A 170 22.59 -17.18 20.06
C LEU A 170 23.91 -17.62 20.72
N ALA A 171 23.97 -18.84 21.26
CA ALA A 171 25.19 -19.42 21.81
C ALA A 171 26.32 -19.45 20.76
N LYS A 172 26.01 -19.93 19.56
CA LYS A 172 26.94 -19.95 18.43
C LYS A 172 27.43 -18.54 18.08
N SER A 173 26.51 -17.58 17.97
CA SER A 173 26.85 -16.19 17.67
C SER A 173 27.70 -15.55 18.77
N LEU A 174 27.42 -15.82 20.06
CA LEU A 174 28.24 -15.35 21.18
C LEU A 174 29.63 -15.98 21.18
N ALA A 175 29.73 -17.27 20.84
CA ALA A 175 31.00 -17.99 20.78
C ALA A 175 31.89 -17.45 19.65
N GLU A 176 31.32 -17.22 18.47
CA GLU A 176 32.01 -16.66 17.30
C GLU A 176 32.53 -15.23 17.56
N ASN A 177 31.75 -14.42 18.30
CA ASN A 177 32.09 -13.01 18.60
C ASN A 177 32.68 -12.79 20.00
N ARG A 178 33.08 -13.88 20.69
CA ARG A 178 33.68 -13.83 22.04
C ARG A 178 34.84 -12.84 22.20
N PRO A 179 35.84 -12.73 21.29
CA PRO A 179 36.95 -11.80 21.48
C PRO A 179 36.50 -10.32 21.44
N GLU A 180 35.55 -10.00 20.57
CA GLU A 180 35.00 -8.64 20.46
C GLU A 180 34.17 -8.28 21.69
N LEU A 181 33.26 -9.15 22.11
CA LEU A 181 32.45 -8.92 23.31
C LEU A 181 33.33 -8.80 24.57
N ARG A 182 34.42 -9.57 24.67
CA ARG A 182 35.40 -9.44 25.74
C ARG A 182 36.06 -8.06 25.75
N ALA A 183 36.43 -7.54 24.58
CA ALA A 183 37.02 -6.20 24.48
C ALA A 183 36.03 -5.13 24.95
N ILE A 184 34.78 -5.19 24.48
CA ILE A 184 33.70 -4.27 24.86
C ILE A 184 33.45 -4.33 26.38
N ILE A 185 33.29 -5.53 26.96
CA ILE A 185 33.05 -5.68 28.40
C ILE A 185 34.22 -5.13 29.20
N THR A 186 35.46 -5.41 28.79
CA THR A 186 36.66 -4.91 29.49
C THR A 186 36.74 -3.39 29.43
N GLU A 187 36.42 -2.79 28.28
CA GLU A 187 36.35 -1.33 28.12
C GLU A 187 35.28 -0.72 29.03
N LYS A 188 34.07 -1.27 29.03
CA LYS A 188 32.96 -0.79 29.89
C LYS A 188 33.26 -0.95 31.37
N LEU A 189 33.87 -2.07 31.77
CA LEU A 189 34.24 -2.32 33.15
C LEU A 189 35.36 -1.38 33.63
N ALA A 190 36.28 -1.01 32.74
CA ALA A 190 37.32 -0.02 33.05
C ALA A 190 36.76 1.40 33.26
N GLN A 191 35.64 1.72 32.61
CA GLN A 191 34.90 2.98 32.70
C GLN A 191 33.89 3.00 33.87
N ASP A 192 33.62 1.86 34.51
CA ASP A 192 32.64 1.76 35.60
C ASP A 192 33.11 2.49 36.87
N PRO A 193 32.38 3.52 37.36
CA PRO A 193 32.72 4.24 38.58
C PRO A 193 32.75 3.35 39.83
N GLN A 194 31.94 2.29 39.88
CA GLN A 194 31.85 1.38 41.02
C GLN A 194 33.11 0.51 41.17
N LEU A 195 33.84 0.26 40.08
CA LEU A 195 35.10 -0.48 40.09
C LEU A 195 36.33 0.35 40.50
N GLY A 196 36.19 1.65 40.75
CA GLY A 196 37.30 2.54 41.05
C GLY A 196 38.19 2.12 42.22
N ARG A 197 37.65 1.39 43.22
CA ARG A 197 38.44 0.84 44.34
C ARG A 197 39.15 -0.46 43.99
N LEU A 198 38.59 -1.29 43.11
CA LEU A 198 39.16 -2.56 42.65
C LEU A 198 40.34 -2.36 41.68
N ARG A 199 40.36 -1.26 40.91
CA ARG A 199 41.49 -0.90 40.02
C ARG A 199 42.84 -0.69 40.74
N ARG A 200 42.84 -0.51 42.07
CA ARG A 200 44.06 -0.29 42.86
C ARG A 200 44.73 -1.59 43.32
N LEU A 201 44.08 -2.74 43.15
CA LEU A 201 44.65 -4.02 43.54
C LEU A 201 45.61 -4.54 42.46
N PRO A 202 46.74 -5.16 42.86
CA PRO A 202 47.58 -5.87 41.92
C PRO A 202 46.79 -7.03 41.28
N PHE A 203 47.07 -7.36 40.02
CA PHE A 203 46.42 -8.43 39.25
C PHE A 203 44.92 -8.22 38.91
N HIS A 204 44.35 -7.02 39.10
CA HIS A 204 42.92 -6.78 38.82
C HIS A 204 42.50 -7.17 37.38
N GLY A 205 43.36 -6.91 36.38
CA GLY A 205 43.06 -7.23 34.98
C GLY A 205 43.01 -8.73 34.70
N GLU A 206 43.84 -9.52 35.39
CA GLU A 206 43.84 -10.98 35.28
C GLU A 206 42.58 -11.58 35.93
N ILE A 207 42.21 -11.07 37.11
CA ILE A 207 40.98 -11.49 37.82
C ILE A 207 39.75 -11.16 36.98
N VAL A 208 39.65 -9.93 36.46
CA VAL A 208 38.55 -9.51 35.59
C VAL A 208 38.50 -10.39 34.34
N GLY A 209 39.64 -10.61 33.68
CA GLY A 209 39.72 -11.46 32.51
C GLY A 209 39.24 -12.89 32.78
N ALA A 210 39.69 -13.48 33.88
CA ALA A 210 39.28 -14.82 34.30
C ALA A 210 37.79 -14.90 34.62
N VAL A 211 37.25 -13.93 35.35
CA VAL A 211 35.81 -13.87 35.66
C VAL A 211 34.98 -13.73 34.39
N VAL A 212 35.35 -12.80 33.49
CA VAL A 212 34.66 -12.62 32.20
C VAL A 212 34.73 -13.91 31.38
N ASP A 213 35.89 -14.56 31.30
CA ASP A 213 36.08 -15.80 30.56
C ASP A 213 35.21 -16.93 31.11
N THR A 214 35.13 -17.07 32.44
CA THR A 214 34.27 -18.04 33.12
C THR A 214 32.80 -17.72 32.93
N SER A 215 32.40 -16.46 33.06
CA SER A 215 31.01 -16.04 32.83
C SER A 215 30.56 -16.33 31.41
N PHE A 216 31.39 -16.09 30.39
CA PHE A 216 31.08 -16.47 29.02
C PHE A 216 30.85 -17.97 28.87
N ARG A 217 31.70 -18.79 29.49
CA ARG A 217 31.55 -20.25 29.44
C ARG A 217 30.23 -20.70 30.05
N VAL A 218 29.92 -20.22 31.26
CA VAL A 218 28.68 -20.55 31.96
C VAL A 218 27.46 -20.06 31.16
N LEU A 219 27.52 -18.86 30.56
CA LEU A 219 26.43 -18.34 29.73
C LEU A 219 26.19 -19.20 28.49
N LEU A 220 27.25 -19.66 27.82
CA LEU A 220 27.12 -20.56 26.66
C LEU A 220 26.52 -21.90 27.08
N GLU A 221 26.99 -22.49 28.19
CA GLU A 221 26.43 -23.73 28.75
C GLU A 221 24.95 -23.58 29.11
N VAL A 222 24.55 -22.43 29.64
CA VAL A 222 23.14 -22.13 29.93
C VAL A 222 22.32 -22.01 28.64
N LEU A 223 22.82 -21.31 27.62
CA LEU A 223 22.12 -21.15 26.34
C LEU A 223 21.95 -22.48 25.58
N GLU A 224 22.77 -23.48 25.87
CA GLU A 224 22.66 -24.85 25.32
C GLU A 224 21.79 -25.78 26.20
N ASP A 225 21.30 -25.33 27.36
CA ASP A 225 20.45 -26.12 28.24
C ASP A 225 19.00 -26.19 27.67
N PRO A 226 18.41 -27.39 27.54
CA PRO A 226 17.06 -27.54 26.97
C PRO A 226 15.97 -26.82 27.77
N ARG A 227 16.20 -26.47 29.04
CA ARG A 227 15.23 -25.69 29.84
C ARG A 227 15.16 -24.23 29.39
N ILE A 228 16.19 -23.72 28.71
CA ILE A 228 16.19 -22.37 28.15
C ILE A 228 15.32 -22.30 26.88
N ASP A 229 15.12 -23.40 26.16
CA ASP A 229 14.22 -23.44 24.99
C ASP A 229 12.78 -23.09 25.37
N ASP A 230 12.29 -23.59 26.51
CA ASP A 230 10.95 -23.27 27.03
C ASP A 230 10.82 -21.79 27.38
N PHE A 231 11.85 -21.22 28.03
CA PHE A 231 11.90 -19.80 28.36
C PHE A 231 11.88 -18.92 27.11
N PHE A 232 12.69 -19.25 26.10
CA PHE A 232 12.72 -18.51 24.84
C PHE A 232 11.38 -18.60 24.10
N SER A 233 10.75 -19.77 24.10
CA SER A 233 9.42 -19.97 23.51
C SER A 233 8.36 -19.07 24.17
N GLU A 234 8.40 -18.93 25.49
CA GLU A 234 7.53 -18.02 26.23
C GLU A 234 7.78 -16.55 25.87
N VAL A 235 9.04 -16.13 25.79
CA VAL A 235 9.42 -14.77 25.39
C VAL A 235 8.97 -14.47 23.96
N VAL A 236 9.15 -15.40 23.01
CA VAL A 236 8.67 -15.24 21.63
C VAL A 236 7.15 -15.12 21.58
N ARG A 237 6.44 -15.94 22.38
CA ARG A 237 4.98 -15.90 22.46
C ARG A 237 4.47 -14.56 23.00
N GLU A 238 5.09 -14.02 24.05
CA GLU A 238 4.73 -12.72 24.61
C GLU A 238 5.03 -11.57 23.62
N ASN A 239 6.18 -11.61 22.95
CA ASN A 239 6.51 -10.64 21.90
C ASN A 239 5.49 -10.68 20.74
N ARG A 240 5.01 -11.86 20.32
CA ARG A 240 3.93 -11.97 19.33
C ARG A 240 2.69 -11.22 19.78
N GLU A 241 2.22 -11.48 21.00
CA GLU A 241 0.99 -10.86 21.51
C GLU A 241 1.12 -9.34 21.54
N GLN A 242 2.29 -8.83 21.90
CA GLN A 242 2.60 -7.39 21.85
C GLN A 242 2.55 -6.84 20.41
N ILE A 243 3.23 -7.48 19.45
CA ILE A 243 3.24 -7.03 18.05
C ILE A 243 1.84 -7.08 17.45
N ARG A 244 1.09 -8.16 17.69
CA ARG A 244 -0.29 -8.31 17.23
C ARG A 244 -1.20 -7.21 17.77
N ARG A 245 -1.08 -6.89 19.07
CA ARG A 245 -1.84 -5.80 19.68
C ARG A 245 -1.46 -4.44 19.11
N ALA A 246 -0.17 -4.18 18.89
CA ALA A 246 0.30 -2.95 18.27
C ALA A 246 -0.26 -2.77 16.84
N VAL A 247 -0.29 -3.83 16.04
CA VAL A 247 -0.86 -3.82 14.68
C VAL A 247 -2.38 -3.64 14.68
N GLN A 248 -3.09 -4.26 15.62
CA GLN A 248 -4.54 -4.05 15.77
C GLN A 248 -4.85 -2.58 16.06
N LEU A 249 -4.09 -1.98 16.97
CA LEU A 249 -4.19 -0.56 17.35
C LEU A 249 -3.69 0.40 16.25
N GLY A 250 -2.97 -0.08 15.23
CA GLY A 250 -2.45 0.76 14.14
C GLY A 250 -1.20 1.57 14.51
N LEU A 251 -0.55 1.24 15.62
CA LEU A 251 0.67 1.91 16.12
C LEU A 251 1.89 1.74 15.20
N ASN A 252 1.79 0.84 14.22
CA ASN A 252 2.81 0.65 13.20
C ASN A 252 2.74 1.69 12.07
N GLU A 253 1.68 2.51 11.98
CA GLU A 253 1.47 3.48 10.90
C GLU A 253 1.52 4.94 11.37
N ALA A 254 1.02 5.23 12.57
CA ALA A 254 1.07 6.56 13.18
C ALA A 254 1.34 6.47 14.69
N PRO A 255 2.13 7.40 15.27
CA PRO A 255 2.31 7.47 16.70
C PRO A 255 0.99 7.89 17.36
N ASP A 256 0.49 7.03 18.25
CA ASP A 256 -0.69 7.30 19.08
C ASP A 256 -0.33 7.02 20.53
N GLU A 257 -0.16 8.10 21.30
CA GLU A 257 0.24 8.07 22.71
C GLU A 257 -0.81 7.33 23.57
N GLU A 258 -2.10 7.39 23.21
CA GLU A 258 -3.16 6.68 23.94
C GLU A 258 -3.08 5.18 23.68
N GLY A 259 -2.89 4.76 22.43
CA GLY A 259 -2.72 3.36 22.05
C GLY A 259 -1.44 2.73 22.63
N GLU A 260 -0.35 3.49 22.74
CA GLU A 260 0.91 3.00 23.34
C GLU A 260 0.78 2.68 24.84
N SER A 261 -0.07 3.42 25.58
CA SER A 261 -0.31 3.18 27.02
C SER A 261 -0.93 1.81 27.33
N VAL A 262 -1.57 1.20 26.32
CA VAL A 262 -2.23 -0.12 26.42
C VAL A 262 -1.24 -1.27 26.21
N LEU A 263 -0.04 -0.99 25.70
CA LEU A 263 1.01 -2.00 25.53
C LEU A 263 1.72 -2.27 26.86
N ARG A 264 1.96 -3.55 27.14
CA ARG A 264 2.64 -4.01 28.36
C ARG A 264 4.12 -3.60 28.40
N VAL A 265 4.71 -3.40 27.23
CA VAL A 265 6.10 -2.98 27.01
C VAL A 265 6.13 -1.96 25.88
N ARG A 266 7.01 -0.95 25.99
CA ARG A 266 7.14 0.17 25.05
C ARG A 266 7.57 -0.32 23.65
N THR A 267 7.22 0.42 22.61
CA THR A 267 7.68 0.15 21.25
C THR A 267 9.20 0.38 21.14
N GLN A 268 9.89 -0.34 20.24
CA GLN A 268 11.34 -0.14 20.01
C GLN A 268 11.67 1.31 19.63
N ARG A 269 10.76 1.98 18.93
CA ARG A 269 10.90 3.38 18.52
C ARG A 269 10.90 4.33 19.73
N ALA A 270 9.95 4.16 20.65
CA ALA A 270 9.90 4.93 21.89
C ALA A 270 11.14 4.67 22.77
N ALA A 271 11.62 3.43 22.81
CA ALA A 271 12.85 3.10 23.54
C ALA A 271 14.11 3.74 22.92
N ALA A 272 14.18 3.83 21.59
CA ALA A 272 15.28 4.49 20.88
C ALA A 272 15.25 6.02 21.10
N GLU A 273 14.08 6.66 21.01
CA GLU A 273 13.94 8.09 21.27
C GLU A 273 14.33 8.45 22.71
N GLU A 274 13.94 7.64 23.70
CA GLU A 274 14.37 7.83 25.09
C GLU A 274 15.87 7.59 25.30
N TYR A 275 16.45 6.61 24.60
CA TYR A 275 17.88 6.39 24.63
C TYR A 275 18.64 7.62 24.12
N ASP A 276 18.23 8.17 22.98
CA ASP A 276 18.81 9.38 22.39
C ASP A 276 18.61 10.61 23.30
N LEU A 277 17.46 10.73 23.97
CA LEU A 277 17.22 11.78 24.98
C LEU A 277 18.14 11.67 26.19
N ARG A 278 18.44 10.44 26.64
CA ARG A 278 19.33 10.19 27.78
C ARG A 278 20.81 10.19 27.42
N HIS A 279 21.15 10.00 26.14
CA HIS A 279 22.52 9.97 25.62
C HIS A 279 22.64 10.90 24.41
N PRO A 280 22.48 12.23 24.60
CA PRO A 280 22.64 13.18 23.52
C PRO A 280 24.05 13.02 22.93
N ARG A 281 24.11 12.83 21.60
CA ARG A 281 25.40 12.78 20.90
C ARG A 281 26.14 14.10 21.14
N PRO A 282 27.46 14.04 21.43
CA PRO A 282 28.27 15.22 21.71
C PRO A 282 28.34 16.21 20.53
#